data_AF-D5BN91-F1
#
_entry.id   AF-D5BN91-F1
#
_cell.length_a   1.000
_cell.length_b   1.000
_cell.length_c   1.000
_cell.angle_alpha   90.00
_cell.angle_beta   90.00
_cell.angle_gamma   90.00
#
_symmetry.space_group_name_H-M   'P 1'
#
loop_
_entity.id
_entity.type
_entity.pdbx_description
1 polymer ?
#
loop_
_entity_poly.entity_id
_entity_poly.type
_entity_poly.pdbx_seq_one_letter_code
_entity_poly.pdbx_strand_id
1 'polypeptide(L)'
;MESGLERTSVIAPLQYIAARGAVAEFVASQAGGAAATHPGEYNIVDVEIANGRGQNFSIDREGFQLVAQPSAVSDFYDDLLISDIYEAEVKALIKSVTGADQVHIFDHTRRAATDSLRKAVKSREPASVIHNDYTDFSAIQRLRDLLPDQAEDRLQKRFAIVNVWRSIHGTVETFPMAFCDSTSVVIDDLVAVKRLSNDRIGEIQYALHNPNHRWFYFPAMKMDEAALIKTYDSATDGRARFTIHSAFDDPSAAADAAPRQSIETRCFVFF
;
A
#
# COMPACT_ATOMS: atom_id res chain seq x y z
N MET A 1 27.21 14.43 -19.30
CA MET A 1 25.83 14.91 -19.49
C MET A 1 25.17 13.98 -20.47
N GLU A 2 24.71 12.82 -19.99
CA GLU A 2 23.76 12.01 -20.75
C GLU A 2 22.38 12.45 -20.28
N SER A 3 21.64 13.10 -21.18
CA SER A 3 20.21 13.31 -21.05
C SER A 3 19.55 11.94 -21.06
N GLY A 4 19.43 11.33 -19.87
CA GLY A 4 18.67 10.11 -19.69
C GLY A 4 17.23 10.38 -20.09
N LEU A 5 16.79 9.75 -21.18
CA LEU A 5 15.38 9.64 -21.50
C LEU A 5 14.66 9.12 -20.24
N GLU A 6 13.82 9.95 -19.63
CA GLU A 6 12.95 9.49 -18.55
C GLU A 6 12.16 8.29 -19.08
N ARG A 7 12.35 7.12 -18.45
CA ARG A 7 11.65 5.89 -18.85
C ARG A 7 10.15 6.16 -18.77
N THR A 8 9.43 5.83 -19.83
CA THR A 8 7.98 6.03 -19.92
C THR A 8 7.21 4.90 -19.25
N SER A 9 7.74 3.68 -19.25
CA SER A 9 7.15 2.50 -18.63
C SER A 9 8.18 1.37 -18.48
N VAL A 10 7.81 0.33 -17.73
CA VAL A 10 8.50 -0.97 -17.66
C VAL A 10 7.49 -2.10 -17.86
N ILE A 11 7.94 -3.27 -18.36
CA ILE A 11 7.13 -4.48 -18.39
C ILE A 11 7.63 -5.40 -17.29
N ALA A 12 6.78 -5.78 -16.34
CA ALA A 12 7.17 -6.62 -15.22
C ALA A 12 6.05 -7.62 -14.85
N PRO A 13 6.42 -8.78 -14.29
CA PRO A 13 5.45 -9.77 -13.85
C PRO A 13 4.71 -9.30 -12.60
N LEU A 14 3.38 -9.27 -12.65
CA LEU A 14 2.52 -9.13 -11.47
C LEU A 14 1.71 -10.40 -11.22
N GLN A 15 1.46 -10.67 -9.94
CA GLN A 15 0.79 -11.90 -9.48
C GLN A 15 -0.70 -11.65 -9.16
N TYR A 16 -1.58 -12.13 -10.03
CA TYR A 16 -3.04 -12.12 -9.88
C TYR A 16 -3.56 -13.43 -9.29
N ILE A 17 -4.75 -13.42 -8.66
CA ILE A 17 -5.44 -14.68 -8.32
C ILE A 17 -5.90 -15.39 -9.60
N ALA A 18 -5.80 -16.72 -9.65
CA ALA A 18 -6.00 -17.47 -10.89
C ALA A 18 -7.43 -17.39 -11.44
N ALA A 19 -8.42 -17.49 -10.57
CA ALA A 19 -9.83 -17.49 -10.94
C ALA A 19 -10.73 -17.11 -9.76
N ARG A 20 -11.96 -16.67 -10.05
CA ARG A 20 -12.99 -16.50 -9.02
C ARG A 20 -13.29 -17.86 -8.39
N GLY A 21 -13.29 -17.91 -7.06
CA GLY A 21 -13.53 -19.14 -6.31
C GLY A 21 -12.31 -20.07 -6.19
N ALA A 22 -11.16 -19.67 -6.72
CA ALA A 22 -9.89 -20.31 -6.39
C ALA A 22 -9.68 -20.26 -4.86
N VAL A 23 -9.13 -21.34 -4.30
CA VAL A 23 -8.69 -21.32 -2.90
C VAL A 23 -7.56 -20.31 -2.81
N ALA A 24 -7.74 -19.29 -1.98
CA ALA A 24 -6.69 -18.34 -1.65
C ALA A 24 -6.81 -18.02 -0.16
N GLU A 25 -5.67 -18.04 0.52
CA GLU A 25 -5.52 -17.56 1.88
C GLU A 25 -4.31 -16.63 1.95
N PHE A 26 -4.41 -15.58 2.77
CA PHE A 26 -3.27 -14.76 3.15
C PHE A 26 -2.87 -15.12 4.57
N VAL A 27 -1.71 -15.76 4.76
CA VAL A 27 -1.14 -16.02 6.08
C VAL A 27 -0.11 -14.94 6.38
N ALA A 28 -0.45 -14.04 7.30
CA ALA A 28 0.37 -12.87 7.57
C ALA A 28 1.74 -13.23 8.19
N SER A 29 2.81 -12.68 7.62
CA SER A 29 4.16 -12.71 8.20
C SER A 29 4.23 -11.98 9.55
N GLN A 30 5.14 -12.41 10.41
CA GLN A 30 5.53 -11.64 11.60
C GLN A 30 6.83 -10.85 11.36
N ALA A 31 6.94 -9.69 12.00
CA ALA A 31 8.14 -8.87 11.99
C ALA A 31 9.36 -9.67 12.49
N GLY A 32 10.38 -9.84 11.65
CA GLY A 32 11.55 -10.68 11.96
C GLY A 32 11.30 -12.20 11.94
N GLY A 33 10.10 -12.64 11.54
CA GLY A 33 9.71 -14.05 11.41
C GLY A 33 9.89 -14.60 9.98
N ALA A 34 9.23 -15.72 9.70
CA ALA A 34 9.13 -16.25 8.34
C ALA A 34 8.29 -15.32 7.44
N ALA A 35 8.57 -15.34 6.14
CA ALA A 35 7.80 -14.61 5.15
C ALA A 35 6.34 -15.08 5.11
N ALA A 36 5.44 -14.20 4.65
CA ALA A 36 4.04 -14.53 4.48
C ALA A 36 3.91 -15.68 3.48
N THR A 37 2.94 -16.56 3.73
CA THR A 37 2.57 -17.57 2.75
C THR A 37 1.22 -17.20 2.17
N HIS A 38 1.07 -17.46 0.88
CA HIS A 38 -0.15 -17.20 0.13
C HIS A 38 -0.63 -18.51 -0.49
N PRO A 39 -1.11 -19.50 0.28
CA PRO A 39 -1.64 -20.73 -0.30
C PRO A 39 -2.76 -20.38 -1.28
N GLY A 40 -2.62 -20.85 -2.52
CA GLY A 40 -3.64 -20.66 -3.54
C GLY A 40 -3.13 -20.78 -4.96
N GLU A 41 -4.03 -20.54 -5.90
CA GLU A 41 -3.75 -20.56 -7.34
C GLU A 41 -3.59 -19.13 -7.86
N TYR A 42 -2.50 -18.89 -8.58
CA TYR A 42 -2.15 -17.56 -9.10
C TYR A 42 -1.75 -17.61 -10.56
N ASN A 43 -2.03 -16.52 -11.27
CA ASN A 43 -1.50 -16.26 -12.60
C ASN A 43 -0.46 -15.15 -12.51
N ILE A 44 0.73 -15.41 -13.04
CA ILE A 44 1.74 -14.38 -13.26
C ILE A 44 1.51 -13.81 -14.65
N VAL A 45 1.33 -12.50 -14.73
CA VAL A 45 1.09 -11.80 -15.99
C VAL A 45 2.10 -10.66 -16.12
N ASP A 46 2.82 -10.63 -17.23
CA ASP A 46 3.63 -9.47 -17.60
C ASP A 46 2.71 -8.32 -17.98
N VAL A 47 2.80 -7.22 -17.23
CA VAL A 47 2.00 -6.01 -17.48
C VAL A 47 2.91 -4.82 -17.71
N GLU A 48 2.41 -3.87 -18.50
CA GLU A 48 3.04 -2.56 -18.60
C GLU A 48 2.71 -1.74 -17.34
N ILE A 49 3.77 -1.24 -16.68
CA ILE A 49 3.69 -0.36 -15.52
C ILE A 49 4.26 0.99 -15.93
N ALA A 50 3.39 1.98 -16.12
CA ALA A 50 3.76 3.30 -16.63
C ALA A 50 4.41 4.17 -15.55
N ASN A 51 5.34 5.04 -15.96
CA ASN A 51 5.92 6.03 -15.08
C ASN A 51 4.87 7.10 -14.73
N GLY A 52 4.55 7.19 -13.45
CA GLY A 52 3.58 8.12 -12.90
C GLY A 52 4.14 9.52 -12.59
N ARG A 53 5.46 9.74 -12.71
CA ARG A 53 6.04 11.06 -12.45
C ARG A 53 5.54 12.10 -13.45
N GLY A 54 5.32 13.32 -12.96
CA GLY A 54 4.79 14.42 -13.76
C GLY A 54 3.28 14.33 -14.05
N GLN A 55 2.61 13.25 -13.61
CA GLN A 55 1.16 13.13 -13.70
C GLN A 55 0.47 13.61 -12.41
N ASN A 56 -0.77 14.07 -12.56
CA ASN A 56 -1.59 14.58 -11.46
C ASN A 56 -2.59 13.52 -11.03
N PHE A 57 -2.16 12.59 -10.17
CA PHE A 57 -3.05 11.62 -9.54
C PHE A 57 -3.63 12.14 -8.24
N SER A 58 -4.80 11.62 -7.87
CA SER A 58 -5.46 11.92 -6.61
C SER A 58 -6.04 10.67 -5.97
N ILE A 59 -6.04 10.63 -4.65
CA ILE A 59 -6.65 9.53 -3.88
C ILE A 59 -8.16 9.40 -4.08
N ASP A 60 -8.84 10.46 -4.55
CA ASP A 60 -10.29 10.44 -4.80
C ASP A 60 -10.64 9.94 -6.21
N ARG A 61 -9.72 10.02 -7.19
CA ARG A 61 -9.96 9.56 -8.57
C ARG A 61 -9.22 8.26 -8.87
N GLU A 62 -7.89 8.26 -8.86
CA GLU A 62 -7.08 7.07 -9.19
C GLU A 62 -6.79 6.19 -7.97
N GLY A 63 -7.10 6.68 -6.76
CA GLY A 63 -6.92 5.92 -5.53
C GLY A 63 -5.53 6.06 -4.90
N PHE A 64 -4.57 6.66 -5.61
CA PHE A 64 -3.23 6.93 -5.12
C PHE A 64 -2.72 8.33 -5.51
N GLN A 65 -1.70 8.80 -4.80
CA GLN A 65 -1.09 10.10 -5.08
C GLN A 65 0.36 10.14 -4.56
N LEU A 66 1.29 10.65 -5.37
CA LEU A 66 2.64 10.99 -4.91
C LEU A 66 2.64 12.41 -4.34
N VAL A 67 3.24 12.61 -3.18
CA VAL A 67 3.35 13.91 -2.51
C VAL A 67 4.77 14.13 -1.99
N ALA A 68 5.18 15.39 -1.91
CA ALA A 68 6.35 15.76 -1.13
C ALA A 68 6.00 15.67 0.37
N GLN A 69 6.79 14.92 1.12
CA GLN A 69 6.67 14.78 2.57
C GLN A 69 8.07 14.69 3.22
N PRO A 70 8.83 15.80 3.27
CA PRO A 70 10.00 15.88 4.14
C PRO A 70 9.63 15.49 5.57
N SER A 71 10.53 14.80 6.26
CA SER A 71 10.33 14.37 7.65
C SER A 71 11.53 14.76 8.49
N ALA A 72 11.27 15.17 9.74
CA ALA A 72 12.31 15.44 10.74
C ALA A 72 12.79 14.16 11.44
N VAL A 73 12.19 13.00 11.15
CA VAL A 73 12.59 11.70 11.69
C VAL A 73 13.97 11.32 11.15
N SER A 74 14.95 11.25 12.04
CA SER A 74 16.34 10.89 11.68
C SER A 74 16.56 9.39 11.54
N ASP A 75 15.85 8.59 12.32
CA ASP A 75 15.88 7.14 12.25
C ASP A 75 14.45 6.61 12.32
N PHE A 76 13.98 6.05 11.20
CA PHE A 76 12.64 5.49 11.18
C PHE A 76 12.54 4.26 12.07
N TYR A 77 13.61 3.51 12.35
CA TYR A 77 13.56 2.33 13.22
C TYR A 77 13.38 2.64 14.71
N ASP A 78 13.48 3.91 15.11
CA ASP A 78 13.18 4.35 16.46
C ASP A 78 11.69 4.64 16.61
N ASP A 79 10.97 3.77 17.34
CA ASP A 79 9.54 3.90 17.56
C ASP A 79 9.16 5.16 18.35
N LEU A 80 10.08 5.74 19.15
CA LEU A 80 9.83 7.02 19.83
C LEU A 80 9.82 8.18 18.83
N LEU A 81 10.76 8.20 17.86
CA LEU A 81 10.75 9.21 16.81
C LEU A 81 9.52 9.08 15.91
N ILE A 82 9.04 7.86 15.66
CA ILE A 82 7.79 7.63 14.94
C ILE A 82 6.60 8.22 15.71
N SER A 83 6.46 7.87 16.98
CA SER A 83 5.36 8.37 17.83
C SER A 83 5.40 9.89 18.00
N ASP A 84 6.56 10.46 18.32
CA ASP A 84 6.68 11.85 18.75
C ASP A 84 6.73 12.83 17.58
N ILE A 85 7.19 12.40 16.40
CA ILE A 85 7.40 13.26 15.22
C ILE A 85 6.57 12.77 14.03
N TYR A 86 6.82 11.53 13.57
CA TYR A 86 6.27 11.08 12.28
C TYR A 86 4.75 11.05 12.27
N GLU A 87 4.12 10.60 13.36
CA GLU A 87 2.67 10.56 13.45
C GLU A 87 2.02 11.94 13.29
N ALA A 88 2.64 12.98 13.85
CA ALA A 88 2.16 14.36 13.72
C ALA A 88 2.25 14.84 12.26
N GLU A 89 3.38 14.57 11.60
CA GLU A 89 3.59 14.87 10.19
C GLU A 89 2.58 14.15 9.28
N VAL A 90 2.33 12.86 9.54
CA VAL A 90 1.34 12.05 8.80
C VAL A 90 -0.07 12.58 9.01
N LYS A 91 -0.48 12.88 10.25
CA LYS A 91 -1.80 13.45 10.54
C LYS A 91 -2.00 14.78 9.82
N ALA A 92 -0.99 15.65 9.82
CA ALA A 92 -1.05 16.94 9.11
C ALA A 92 -1.16 16.75 7.59
N LEU A 93 -0.36 15.87 7.01
CA LEU A 93 -0.41 15.55 5.58
C LEU A 93 -1.79 15.02 5.16
N ILE A 94 -2.29 14.00 5.85
CA ILE A 94 -3.58 13.39 5.53
C ILE A 94 -4.71 14.42 5.65
N LYS A 95 -4.73 15.23 6.70
CA LYS A 95 -5.71 16.32 6.84
C LYS A 95 -5.64 17.31 5.68
N SER A 96 -4.44 17.72 5.29
CA SER A 96 -4.25 18.68 4.19
C SER A 96 -4.75 18.13 2.84
N VAL A 97 -4.57 16.83 2.58
CA VAL A 97 -4.95 16.21 1.30
C VAL A 97 -6.44 15.88 1.27
N THR A 98 -7.00 15.43 2.39
CA THR A 98 -8.37 14.91 2.45
C THR A 98 -9.41 15.93 2.91
N GLY A 99 -9.01 16.95 3.66
CA GLY A 99 -9.94 17.84 4.38
C GLY A 99 -10.58 17.19 5.61
N ALA A 100 -10.01 16.11 6.14
CA ALA A 100 -10.58 15.37 7.26
C ALA A 100 -10.57 16.14 8.60
N ASP A 101 -11.61 15.95 9.39
CA ASP A 101 -11.73 16.50 10.74
C ASP A 101 -10.75 15.84 11.71
N GLN A 102 -10.61 14.51 11.59
CA GLN A 102 -9.78 13.70 12.48
C GLN A 102 -9.06 12.59 11.72
N VAL A 103 -7.83 12.32 12.15
CA VAL A 103 -6.99 11.26 11.62
C VAL A 103 -6.48 10.43 12.78
N HIS A 104 -6.72 9.12 12.73
CA HIS A 104 -6.27 8.17 13.75
C HIS A 104 -5.32 7.16 13.11
N ILE A 105 -4.05 7.17 13.52
CA ILE A 105 -3.04 6.22 13.08
C ILE A 105 -3.17 4.97 13.94
N PHE A 106 -3.17 3.79 13.31
CA PHE A 106 -3.36 2.53 14.03
C PHE A 106 -2.36 1.42 13.70
N ASP A 107 -1.49 1.63 12.71
CA ASP A 107 -0.49 0.64 12.32
C ASP A 107 0.69 1.29 11.62
N HIS A 108 1.88 0.82 11.95
CA HIS A 108 3.11 1.05 11.20
C HIS A 108 3.69 -0.31 10.78
N THR A 109 3.81 -0.54 9.48
CA THR A 109 4.43 -1.75 8.94
C THR A 109 5.73 -1.41 8.22
N ARG A 110 6.85 -1.92 8.73
CA ARG A 110 8.18 -1.80 8.10
C ARG A 110 8.46 -3.00 7.21
N ARG A 111 9.01 -2.77 6.02
CA ARG A 111 9.39 -3.84 5.08
C ARG A 111 10.82 -3.65 4.55
N ALA A 112 11.55 -4.75 4.37
CA ALA A 112 12.87 -4.76 3.75
C ALA A 112 12.98 -5.89 2.68
N ALA A 113 13.67 -5.62 1.58
CA ALA A 113 13.74 -6.53 0.43
C ALA A 113 14.56 -7.82 0.68
N THR A 114 15.62 -7.77 1.51
CA THR A 114 16.52 -8.92 1.69
C THR A 114 16.32 -9.63 3.02
N ASP A 115 16.48 -10.96 3.03
CA ASP A 115 16.33 -11.81 4.21
C ASP A 115 17.24 -11.42 5.38
N SER A 116 18.50 -11.09 5.07
CA SER A 116 19.49 -10.67 6.05
C SER A 116 19.04 -9.38 6.75
N LEU A 117 18.57 -8.41 5.98
CA LEU A 117 18.09 -7.13 6.49
C LEU A 117 16.79 -7.29 7.27
N ARG A 118 15.83 -8.09 6.77
CA ARG A 118 14.58 -8.39 7.49
C ARG A 118 14.83 -8.95 8.89
N LYS A 119 15.78 -9.87 9.03
CA LYS A 119 16.18 -10.43 10.33
C LYS A 119 16.86 -9.39 11.22
N ALA A 120 17.74 -8.56 10.66
CA ALA A 120 18.47 -7.54 11.40
C ALA A 120 17.55 -6.45 11.98
N VAL A 121 16.61 -5.94 11.17
CA VAL A 121 15.73 -4.82 11.55
C VAL A 121 14.31 -5.26 11.94
N LYS A 122 14.09 -6.57 12.10
CA LYS A 122 12.79 -7.18 12.41
C LYS A 122 11.66 -6.64 11.53
N SER A 123 11.83 -6.70 10.22
CA SER A 123 10.84 -6.20 9.24
C SER A 123 10.20 -7.34 8.43
N ARG A 124 9.18 -7.02 7.64
CA ARG A 124 8.50 -7.96 6.72
C ARG A 124 9.04 -7.85 5.29
N GLU A 125 8.75 -8.81 4.43
CA GLU A 125 9.07 -8.79 3.01
C GLU A 125 8.17 -7.85 2.22
N PRO A 126 8.56 -7.40 1.01
CA PRO A 126 7.62 -6.78 0.06
C PRO A 126 6.40 -7.68 -0.22
N ALA A 127 5.20 -7.10 -0.22
CA ALA A 127 3.99 -7.83 -0.60
C ALA A 127 3.89 -7.89 -2.13
N SER A 128 4.03 -9.08 -2.72
CA SER A 128 4.12 -9.30 -4.17
C SER A 128 2.83 -9.79 -4.84
N VAL A 129 1.86 -10.27 -4.06
CA VAL A 129 0.51 -10.60 -4.56
C VAL A 129 -0.28 -9.30 -4.69
N ILE A 130 -0.93 -9.07 -5.85
CA ILE A 130 -1.79 -7.89 -6.02
C ILE A 130 -2.93 -7.92 -5.02
N HIS A 131 -3.09 -6.83 -4.27
CA HIS A 131 -4.12 -6.72 -3.25
C HIS A 131 -4.65 -5.30 -3.05
N ASN A 132 -5.86 -5.21 -2.48
CA ASN A 132 -6.33 -4.07 -1.70
C ASN A 132 -6.52 -4.51 -0.24
N ASP A 133 -6.15 -3.66 0.72
CA ASP A 133 -6.03 -4.04 2.13
C ASP A 133 -7.37 -4.40 2.81
N TYR A 134 -8.50 -3.87 2.32
CA TYR A 134 -9.78 -3.94 3.03
C TYR A 134 -10.97 -4.23 2.12
N THR A 135 -11.95 -4.95 2.66
CA THR A 135 -13.31 -5.00 2.13
C THR A 135 -14.22 -4.09 2.95
N ASP A 136 -15.46 -3.90 2.51
CA ASP A 136 -16.50 -3.25 3.33
C ASP A 136 -16.59 -3.89 4.72
N PHE A 137 -16.61 -5.23 4.77
CA PHE A 137 -16.65 -5.97 6.03
C PHE A 137 -15.40 -5.73 6.88
N SER A 138 -14.19 -5.92 6.33
CA SER A 138 -12.98 -5.84 7.15
C SER A 138 -12.59 -4.42 7.55
N ALA A 139 -12.95 -3.39 6.78
CA ALA A 139 -12.76 -1.99 7.17
C ALA A 139 -13.62 -1.64 8.40
N ILE A 140 -14.92 -1.99 8.35
CA ILE A 140 -15.85 -1.77 9.45
C ILE A 140 -15.44 -2.57 10.69
N GLN A 141 -15.09 -3.84 10.52
CA GLN A 141 -14.61 -4.67 11.62
C GLN A 141 -13.34 -4.09 12.23
N ARG A 142 -12.38 -3.63 11.41
CA ARG A 142 -11.14 -3.02 11.91
C ARG A 142 -11.40 -1.76 12.73
N LEU A 143 -12.39 -0.95 12.36
CA LEU A 143 -12.80 0.21 13.13
C LEU A 143 -13.37 -0.21 14.50
N ARG A 144 -14.25 -1.22 14.53
CA ARG A 144 -14.80 -1.79 15.77
C ARG A 144 -13.74 -2.39 16.68
N ASP A 145 -12.77 -3.09 16.10
CA ASP A 145 -11.67 -3.71 16.87
C ASP A 145 -10.79 -2.67 17.58
N LEU A 146 -10.54 -1.53 16.92
CA LEU A 146 -9.56 -0.55 17.38
C LEU A 146 -10.17 0.62 18.17
N LEU A 147 -11.41 0.97 17.87
CA LEU A 147 -12.13 2.09 18.48
C LEU A 147 -13.52 1.63 18.96
N PRO A 148 -13.64 0.57 19.79
CA PRO A 148 -14.91 -0.04 20.13
C PRO A 148 -15.93 0.95 20.70
N ASP A 149 -15.48 1.87 21.56
CA ASP A 149 -16.34 2.86 22.22
C ASP A 149 -16.81 3.99 21.30
N GLN A 150 -16.19 4.16 20.12
CA GLN A 150 -16.54 5.21 19.16
C GLN A 150 -17.08 4.66 17.84
N ALA A 151 -16.98 3.34 17.61
CA ALA A 151 -17.16 2.75 16.30
C ALA A 151 -18.56 3.05 15.72
N GLU A 152 -19.62 2.81 16.48
CA GLU A 152 -20.99 2.96 15.96
C GLU A 152 -21.32 4.41 15.61
N ASP A 153 -20.84 5.38 16.39
CA ASP A 153 -20.99 6.82 16.08
C ASP A 153 -20.20 7.21 14.83
N ARG A 154 -18.97 6.70 14.68
CA ARG A 154 -18.11 6.96 13.51
C ARG A 154 -18.69 6.34 12.24
N LEU A 155 -19.32 5.17 12.35
CA LEU A 155 -19.96 4.46 11.24
C LEU A 155 -21.21 5.17 10.71
N GLN A 156 -21.80 6.12 11.46
CA GLN A 156 -22.90 6.96 10.97
C GLN A 156 -22.43 8.04 9.98
N LYS A 157 -21.11 8.24 9.85
CA LYS A 157 -20.50 9.25 8.97
C LYS A 157 -19.56 8.61 7.97
N ARG A 158 -19.11 9.41 7.01
CA ARG A 158 -18.07 8.97 6.07
C ARG A 158 -16.77 8.75 6.83
N PHE A 159 -16.10 7.63 6.54
CA PHE A 159 -14.73 7.39 6.93
C PHE A 159 -13.97 6.70 5.80
N ALA A 160 -12.66 6.86 5.79
CA ALA A 160 -11.77 6.23 4.85
C ALA A 160 -10.57 5.61 5.57
N ILE A 161 -9.85 4.73 4.88
CA ILE A 161 -8.54 4.24 5.29
C ILE A 161 -7.54 4.65 4.22
N VAL A 162 -6.52 5.40 4.64
CA VAL A 162 -5.44 5.87 3.76
C VAL A 162 -4.10 5.42 4.34
N ASN A 163 -3.32 4.76 3.51
CA ASN A 163 -1.96 4.37 3.81
C ASN A 163 -0.99 5.46 3.33
N VAL A 164 0.02 5.76 4.14
CA VAL A 164 1.18 6.58 3.75
C VAL A 164 2.38 5.65 3.62
N TRP A 165 2.81 5.42 2.39
CA TRP A 165 3.97 4.59 2.07
C TRP A 165 5.17 5.46 1.70
N ARG A 166 6.35 5.20 2.29
CA ARG A 166 7.58 5.92 1.92
C ARG A 166 8.83 5.07 2.07
N SER A 167 9.90 5.51 1.40
CA SER A 167 11.25 5.04 1.68
C SER A 167 11.72 5.53 3.05
N ILE A 168 12.45 4.66 3.75
CA ILE A 168 13.13 5.00 5.01
C ILE A 168 14.65 4.85 4.92
N HIS A 169 15.17 4.52 3.74
CA HIS A 169 16.61 4.32 3.52
C HIS A 169 17.00 4.65 2.07
N GLY A 170 17.18 5.94 1.79
CA GLY A 170 17.60 6.45 0.49
C GLY A 170 16.53 6.32 -0.59
N THR A 171 16.97 6.29 -1.85
CA THR A 171 16.10 6.13 -3.01
C THR A 171 15.59 4.68 -3.11
N VAL A 172 14.34 4.51 -3.53
CA VAL A 172 13.79 3.18 -3.85
C VAL A 172 14.37 2.73 -5.19
N GLU A 173 15.26 1.75 -5.16
CA GLU A 173 15.94 1.20 -6.35
C GLU A 173 15.51 -0.23 -6.69
N THR A 174 15.00 -0.98 -5.71
CA THR A 174 14.51 -2.34 -5.86
C THR A 174 13.10 -2.45 -5.32
N PHE A 175 12.32 -3.42 -5.81
CA PHE A 175 10.95 -3.68 -5.37
C PHE A 175 10.06 -2.42 -5.23
N PRO A 176 10.00 -1.49 -6.20
CA PRO A 176 9.08 -0.35 -6.10
C PRO A 176 7.62 -0.79 -6.00
N MET A 177 6.76 0.14 -5.61
CA MET A 177 5.31 -0.10 -5.58
C MET A 177 4.70 0.17 -6.95
N ALA A 178 3.87 -0.77 -7.41
CA ALA A 178 2.94 -0.58 -8.52
C ALA A 178 1.54 -0.30 -7.95
N PHE A 179 0.87 0.70 -8.50
CA PHE A 179 -0.48 1.12 -8.15
C PHE A 179 -1.36 1.00 -9.38
N CYS A 180 -2.52 0.36 -9.25
CA CYS A 180 -3.51 0.35 -10.33
C CYS A 180 -4.43 1.56 -10.19
N ASP A 181 -4.67 2.27 -11.29
CA ASP A 181 -5.67 3.33 -11.36
C ASP A 181 -7.06 2.77 -11.09
N SER A 182 -7.65 3.14 -9.96
CA SER A 182 -8.97 2.67 -9.53
C SER A 182 -10.09 2.93 -10.54
N THR A 183 -9.94 3.90 -11.46
CA THR A 183 -10.92 4.13 -12.54
C THR A 183 -10.89 3.07 -13.64
N SER A 184 -9.88 2.19 -13.63
CA SER A 184 -9.72 1.06 -14.54
C SER A 184 -10.08 -0.29 -13.92
N VAL A 185 -10.37 -0.33 -12.62
CA VAL A 185 -10.73 -1.54 -11.87
C VAL A 185 -12.24 -1.63 -11.76
N VAL A 186 -12.83 -2.77 -12.15
CA VAL A 186 -14.25 -3.03 -11.88
C VAL A 186 -14.39 -3.85 -10.60
N ILE A 187 -15.53 -3.73 -9.90
CA ILE A 187 -15.74 -4.43 -8.62
C ILE A 187 -15.64 -5.96 -8.77
N ASP A 188 -16.00 -6.47 -9.95
CA ASP A 188 -15.89 -7.89 -10.27
C ASP A 188 -14.43 -8.35 -10.40
N ASP A 189 -13.46 -7.46 -10.55
CA ASP A 189 -12.05 -7.85 -10.53
C ASP A 189 -11.58 -8.18 -9.11
N LEU A 190 -12.30 -7.74 -8.06
CA LEU A 190 -11.90 -7.91 -6.67
C LEU A 190 -12.51 -9.16 -6.05
N VAL A 191 -11.67 -9.96 -5.40
CA VAL A 191 -12.04 -11.21 -4.73
C VAL A 191 -11.67 -11.10 -3.25
N ALA A 192 -12.68 -11.16 -2.38
CA ALA A 192 -12.48 -11.26 -0.94
C ALA A 192 -11.76 -12.56 -0.57
N VAL A 193 -10.68 -12.43 0.18
CA VAL A 193 -9.79 -13.53 0.60
C VAL A 193 -9.61 -13.47 2.10
N LYS A 194 -9.68 -14.64 2.75
CA LYS A 194 -9.44 -14.75 4.19
C LYS A 194 -8.01 -14.35 4.51
N ARG A 195 -7.87 -13.45 5.47
CA ARG A 195 -6.59 -12.99 6.00
C ARG A 195 -6.38 -13.56 7.39
N LEU A 196 -5.55 -14.59 7.47
CA LEU A 196 -5.21 -15.28 8.72
C LEU A 196 -4.05 -14.55 9.41
N SER A 197 -4.24 -14.24 10.69
CA SER A 197 -3.20 -13.79 11.61
C SER A 197 -3.40 -14.46 12.95
N ASN A 198 -2.37 -14.49 13.81
CA ASN A 198 -2.37 -15.28 15.05
C ASN A 198 -3.65 -15.17 15.87
N ASP A 199 -4.20 -13.96 16.00
CA ASP A 199 -5.28 -13.68 16.95
C ASP A 199 -6.60 -13.33 16.25
N ARG A 200 -6.65 -13.35 14.91
CA ARG A 200 -7.87 -12.95 14.16
C ARG A 200 -7.90 -13.46 12.73
N ILE A 201 -9.13 -13.66 12.25
CA ILE A 201 -9.47 -13.84 10.84
C ILE A 201 -10.01 -12.50 10.34
N GLY A 202 -9.27 -11.86 9.43
CA GLY A 202 -9.73 -10.69 8.69
C GLY A 202 -10.03 -11.03 7.23
N GLU A 203 -10.19 -9.99 6.41
CA GLU A 203 -10.41 -10.11 4.98
C GLU A 203 -9.54 -9.09 4.22
N ILE A 204 -8.96 -9.54 3.11
CA ILE A 204 -8.20 -8.74 2.13
C ILE A 204 -8.85 -8.94 0.76
N GLN A 205 -8.60 -8.06 -0.21
CA GLN A 205 -9.02 -8.29 -1.59
C GLN A 205 -7.82 -8.65 -2.45
N TYR A 206 -7.90 -9.75 -3.20
CA TYR A 206 -7.01 -10.01 -4.33
C TYR A 206 -7.67 -9.58 -5.63
N ALA A 207 -6.88 -9.41 -6.68
CA ALA A 207 -7.37 -9.03 -8.01
C ALA A 207 -7.31 -10.20 -9.00
N LEU A 208 -8.36 -10.35 -9.80
CA LEU A 208 -8.35 -11.10 -11.05
C LEU A 208 -7.67 -10.27 -12.14
N HIS A 209 -7.04 -10.95 -13.11
CA HIS A 209 -6.44 -10.26 -14.23
C HIS A 209 -7.52 -9.64 -15.14
N ASN A 210 -7.38 -8.35 -15.42
CA ASN A 210 -8.17 -7.62 -16.40
C ASN A 210 -7.22 -6.80 -17.28
N PRO A 211 -7.23 -6.99 -18.62
CA PRO A 211 -6.34 -6.27 -19.52
C PRO A 211 -6.58 -4.74 -19.56
N ASN A 212 -7.70 -4.26 -18.99
CA ASN A 212 -7.98 -2.83 -18.87
C ASN A 212 -7.28 -2.18 -17.67
N HIS A 213 -6.72 -2.96 -16.73
CA HIS A 213 -5.98 -2.41 -15.59
C HIS A 213 -4.83 -1.52 -16.06
N ARG A 214 -4.79 -0.28 -15.56
CA ARG A 214 -3.71 0.66 -15.84
C ARG A 214 -2.81 0.78 -14.62
N TRP A 215 -1.59 0.29 -14.75
CA TRP A 215 -0.60 0.27 -13.68
C TRP A 215 0.38 1.43 -13.79
N PHE A 216 0.71 2.01 -12.63
CA PHE A 216 1.65 3.10 -12.51
C PHE A 216 2.64 2.84 -11.38
N TYR A 217 3.85 3.40 -11.50
CA TYR A 217 4.83 3.44 -10.42
C TYR A 217 5.58 4.78 -10.42
N PHE A 218 6.27 5.09 -9.33
CA PHE A 218 7.10 6.30 -9.22
C PHE A 218 8.57 5.90 -9.15
N PRO A 219 9.30 5.86 -10.28
CA PRO A 219 10.71 5.43 -10.31
C PRO A 219 11.58 6.33 -9.43
N ALA A 220 12.62 5.75 -8.81
CA ALA A 220 13.57 6.49 -7.98
C ALA A 220 12.89 7.37 -6.91
N MET A 221 11.85 6.84 -6.25
CA MET A 221 11.16 7.54 -5.16
C MET A 221 12.13 7.83 -4.01
N LYS A 222 12.22 9.10 -3.61
CA LYS A 222 13.15 9.59 -2.60
C LYS A 222 12.56 9.53 -1.20
N MET A 223 13.42 9.69 -0.20
CA MET A 223 12.97 9.72 1.20
C MET A 223 12.11 10.92 1.53
N ASP A 224 12.20 12.04 0.83
CA ASP A 224 11.36 13.23 1.03
C ASP A 224 10.02 13.16 0.27
N GLU A 225 9.70 12.01 -0.31
CA GLU A 225 8.43 11.73 -0.99
C GLU A 225 7.61 10.69 -0.22
N ALA A 226 6.29 10.75 -0.35
CA ALA A 226 5.37 9.71 0.13
C ALA A 226 4.31 9.39 -0.92
N ALA A 227 3.92 8.13 -0.99
CA ALA A 227 2.79 7.65 -1.78
C ALA A 227 1.60 7.45 -0.86
N LEU A 228 0.51 8.16 -1.14
CA LEU A 228 -0.77 7.96 -0.48
C LEU A 228 -1.54 6.89 -1.24
N ILE A 229 -2.15 5.96 -0.51
CA ILE A 229 -2.96 4.87 -1.09
C ILE A 229 -4.27 4.83 -0.32
N LYS A 230 -5.39 5.09 -0.99
CA LYS A 230 -6.71 4.93 -0.40
C LYS A 230 -7.13 3.47 -0.52
N THR A 231 -7.14 2.77 0.60
CA THR A 231 -7.45 1.34 0.65
C THR A 231 -8.90 1.05 1.05
N TYR A 232 -9.60 2.06 1.55
CA TYR A 232 -11.04 2.02 1.82
C TYR A 232 -11.67 3.41 1.82
N ASP A 233 -12.92 3.54 1.35
CA ASP A 233 -13.80 4.69 1.60
C ASP A 233 -15.25 4.21 1.72
N SER A 234 -15.94 4.63 2.78
CA SER A 234 -17.34 4.27 2.99
C SER A 234 -18.30 5.00 2.04
N ALA A 235 -17.86 6.10 1.40
CA ALA A 235 -18.66 6.79 0.41
C ALA A 235 -18.77 5.98 -0.90
N THR A 236 -19.97 5.98 -1.49
CA THR A 236 -20.31 5.28 -2.74
C THR A 236 -20.69 6.25 -3.87
N ASP A 237 -20.19 7.48 -3.79
CA ASP A 237 -20.51 8.61 -4.67
C ASP A 237 -19.61 8.72 -5.92
N GLY A 238 -18.96 7.61 -6.30
CA GLY A 238 -18.12 7.51 -7.50
C GLY A 238 -16.63 7.82 -7.28
N ARG A 239 -16.22 8.27 -6.08
CA ARG A 239 -14.80 8.36 -5.73
C ARG A 239 -14.16 6.98 -5.64
N ALA A 240 -12.83 6.91 -5.78
CA ALA A 240 -12.07 5.70 -5.53
C ALA A 240 -12.31 5.22 -4.07
N ARG A 241 -12.57 3.93 -3.92
CA ARG A 241 -12.82 3.26 -2.63
C ARG A 241 -11.77 2.21 -2.31
N PHE A 242 -11.29 1.51 -3.33
CA PHE A 242 -10.32 0.42 -3.23
C PHE A 242 -9.22 0.67 -4.26
N THR A 243 -7.96 0.49 -3.86
CA THR A 243 -6.81 0.71 -4.74
C THR A 243 -5.94 -0.52 -4.67
N ILE A 244 -5.98 -1.34 -5.73
CA ILE A 244 -5.11 -2.51 -5.80
C ILE A 244 -3.67 -2.09 -6.07
N HIS A 245 -2.74 -2.70 -5.35
CA HIS A 245 -1.32 -2.39 -5.42
C HIS A 245 -0.48 -3.63 -5.13
N SER A 246 0.80 -3.56 -5.49
CA SER A 246 1.78 -4.61 -5.22
C SER A 246 3.19 -4.05 -5.24
N ALA A 247 4.13 -4.71 -4.57
CA ALA A 247 5.55 -4.55 -4.89
C ALA A 247 5.88 -5.42 -6.11
N PHE A 248 6.70 -4.91 -7.02
CA PHE A 248 7.12 -5.67 -8.20
C PHE A 248 8.63 -5.67 -8.37
N ASP A 249 9.18 -6.73 -8.96
CA ASP A 249 10.59 -6.77 -9.32
C ASP A 249 10.81 -5.91 -10.57
N ASP A 250 11.50 -4.79 -10.41
CA ASP A 250 11.78 -3.86 -11.52
C ASP A 250 12.94 -4.44 -12.35
N PRO A 251 12.69 -4.91 -13.59
CA PRO A 251 13.73 -5.54 -14.41
C PRO A 251 14.84 -4.56 -14.82
N SER A 252 14.63 -3.27 -14.56
CA SER A 252 15.53 -2.19 -14.90
C SER A 252 16.39 -1.70 -13.72
N ALA A 253 16.25 -2.34 -12.55
CA ALA A 253 17.11 -2.13 -11.39
C ALA A 253 18.55 -2.57 -11.69
N ALA A 254 19.53 -1.84 -11.16
CA ALA A 254 20.93 -2.23 -11.28
C ALA A 254 21.22 -3.51 -10.48
N ALA A 255 22.23 -4.29 -10.90
CA ALA A 255 22.59 -5.53 -10.22
C ALA A 255 23.09 -5.30 -8.78
N ASP A 256 23.64 -4.12 -8.50
CA ASP A 256 24.12 -3.66 -7.20
C ASP A 256 23.17 -2.66 -6.52
N ALA A 257 21.93 -2.55 -7.00
CA ALA A 257 20.93 -1.65 -6.46
C ALA A 257 20.67 -1.90 -4.98
N ALA A 258 20.46 -0.80 -4.23
CA ALA A 258 20.22 -0.89 -2.79
C ALA A 258 18.90 -1.62 -2.50
N PRO A 259 18.88 -2.54 -1.51
CA PRO A 259 17.65 -3.21 -1.12
C PRO A 259 16.68 -2.23 -0.47
N ARG A 260 15.44 -2.20 -0.97
CA ARG A 260 14.38 -1.36 -0.44
C ARG A 260 14.19 -1.54 1.05
N GLN A 261 14.04 -0.41 1.74
CA GLN A 261 13.49 -0.34 3.09
C GLN A 261 12.39 0.70 3.10
N SER A 262 11.21 0.34 3.60
CA SER A 262 10.04 1.20 3.57
C SER A 262 9.24 1.10 4.86
N ILE A 263 8.48 2.14 5.15
CA ILE A 263 7.43 2.14 6.16
C ILE A 263 6.09 2.44 5.49
N GLU A 264 5.06 1.76 5.95
CA GLU A 264 3.66 2.02 5.62
C GLU A 264 2.91 2.36 6.90
N THR A 265 2.30 3.54 6.95
CA THR A 265 1.47 4.00 8.07
C THR A 265 0.01 3.99 7.67
N ARG A 266 -0.83 3.26 8.40
CA ARG A 266 -2.27 3.18 8.11
C ARG A 266 -3.07 4.11 9.01
N CYS A 267 -3.97 4.86 8.38
CA CYS A 267 -4.76 5.89 9.06
C CYS A 267 -6.24 5.67 8.81
N PHE A 268 -7.05 5.70 9.88
CA PHE A 268 -8.45 6.06 9.75
C PHE A 268 -8.58 7.56 9.53
N VAL A 269 -9.44 7.92 8.59
CA VAL A 269 -9.72 9.30 8.18
C VAL A 269 -11.21 9.55 8.36
N PHE A 270 -11.59 10.49 9.23
CA PHE A 270 -12.97 10.78 9.59
C PHE A 270 -13.41 12.17 9.12
N PHE A 271 -14.63 12.26 8.59
CA PHE A 271 -15.25 13.47 8.04
C PHE A 271 -16.57 13.82 8.75
#